data_AF-A0A6M2BSY3-F1
#
_entry.id   AF-A0A6M2BSY3-F1
#
_cell.length_a   1.000
_cell.length_b   1.000
_cell.length_c   1.000
_cell.angle_alpha   90.00
_cell.angle_beta   90.00
_cell.angle_gamma   90.00
#
_symmetry.space_group_name_H-M   'P 1'
#
loop_
_entity.id
_entity.type
_entity.pdbx_description
1 polymer ?
#
loop_
_entity_poly.entity_id
_entity_poly.type
_entity_poly.pdbx_seq_one_letter_code
_entity_poly.pdbx_strand_id
1 'polypeptide(L)'
;MRPVPLFAALFCTTVLLTACGGGGPSATAEGDVGGGGTTGSTAGGSTTGGDTGGSTAGGDTTGGATTGGSTTGGDTGGTTTGGTTTGGSTAGGDTTGGTTTGGNSTGGDTAGGATTGGSTTGGDTTGGTTTGGSTTGGSTTGGDTTGGTTTGGTTTGGDPGTPPSYDWSALGATLDGYVSSGQIQGYSFALDVGGETVYTRGGGNLPANAIIPIASAAKAPSAAIILSLVDDGLLDLDTPVAQYFGATFDWPADKAAITLRMLLNHTSGLPFSSPCLDDDSTTLEACAQEIAHTDLNFRPGAFFGYSGAGYQLAGYLATVVSGKSWGTLVDERLATPLHMRYFSYGTSDNPRIAGGLITCAADYLKFTQLYLDGGGAAVSAAQTALVQDDQAAGLPVYYKPVPASSGLNGYSFGWWIADPGNHPGSAGPELGDPGLFGTTPWLDFDQRYTAIILITSSTDTGIAMWNDARRDILAQLTSP
;
A
#
# COMPACT_ATOMS: atom_id res chain seq x y z
N MET A 1 20.16 27.78 -22.82
CA MET A 1 19.91 27.28 -21.45
C MET A 1 21.18 27.51 -20.65
N ARG A 2 21.09 28.10 -19.44
CA ARG A 2 22.24 28.20 -18.51
C ARG A 2 22.16 27.02 -17.53
N PRO A 3 23.28 26.39 -17.15
CA PRO A 3 23.24 25.33 -16.15
C PRO A 3 22.93 25.92 -14.77
N VAL A 4 21.94 25.34 -14.09
CA VAL A 4 21.70 25.58 -12.66
C VAL A 4 22.68 24.70 -11.88
N PRO A 5 23.45 25.23 -10.92
CA PRO A 5 24.42 24.43 -10.19
C PRO A 5 23.71 23.47 -9.22
N LEU A 6 24.07 22.20 -9.30
CA LEU A 6 23.62 21.18 -8.37
C LEU A 6 24.38 21.36 -7.04
N PHE A 7 23.78 22.08 -6.08
CA PHE A 7 24.31 22.13 -4.72
C PHE A 7 24.01 20.80 -4.01
N ALA A 8 25.01 19.93 -3.92
CA ALA A 8 24.98 18.78 -3.04
C ALA A 8 25.04 19.28 -1.58
N ALA A 9 23.89 19.30 -0.91
CA ALA A 9 23.82 19.51 0.53
C ALA A 9 24.57 18.36 1.22
N LEU A 10 25.68 18.70 1.89
CA LEU A 10 26.51 17.73 2.59
C LEU A 10 25.83 17.33 3.92
N PHE A 11 24.88 16.41 3.84
CA PHE A 11 24.24 15.82 5.02
C PHE A 11 25.31 15.17 5.91
N CYS A 12 25.64 15.82 7.03
CA CYS A 12 26.50 15.26 8.07
C CYS A 12 25.69 14.27 8.91
N THR A 13 25.27 13.17 8.28
CA THR A 13 24.41 12.17 8.91
C THR A 13 25.22 11.37 9.93
N THR A 14 25.01 11.67 11.21
CA THR A 14 25.39 10.72 12.26
C THR A 14 24.46 9.51 12.11
N VAL A 15 24.98 8.39 11.62
CA VAL A 15 24.22 7.15 11.55
C VAL A 15 23.91 6.71 12.98
N LEU A 16 22.65 6.87 13.42
CA LEU A 16 22.21 6.26 14.65
C LEU A 16 22.10 4.75 14.42
N LEU A 17 23.10 3.99 14.88
CA LEU A 17 23.02 2.53 14.98
C LEU A 17 22.02 2.14 16.09
N THR A 18 20.72 2.24 15.77
CA THR A 18 19.65 1.64 16.55
C THR A 18 19.10 0.46 15.77
N ALA A 19 19.04 -0.71 16.39
CA ALA A 19 18.63 -1.94 15.70
C ALA A 19 17.10 -2.04 15.64
N CYS A 20 16.53 -2.22 14.44
CA CYS A 20 15.15 -2.66 14.33
C CYS A 20 15.04 -4.16 14.69
N GLY A 21 14.03 -4.50 15.48
CA GLY A 21 13.74 -5.85 15.98
C GLY A 21 12.31 -5.95 16.49
N GLY A 22 11.62 -7.03 16.12
CA GLY A 22 10.17 -7.20 16.33
C GLY A 22 9.77 -7.51 17.78
N GLY A 23 8.59 -7.02 18.16
CA GLY A 23 7.88 -7.42 19.37
C GLY A 23 6.41 -7.07 19.23
N GLY A 24 5.53 -8.06 19.27
CA GLY A 24 4.11 -7.88 18.99
C GLY A 24 3.34 -7.22 20.15
N PRO A 25 2.34 -6.37 19.87
CA PRO A 25 1.33 -5.95 20.83
C PRO A 25 0.11 -6.89 20.82
N SER A 26 -0.60 -6.99 21.94
CA SER A 26 -1.92 -7.66 22.03
C SER A 26 -3.04 -6.62 22.07
N ALA A 27 -4.12 -6.84 21.30
CA ALA A 27 -5.31 -5.99 21.28
C ALA A 27 -6.48 -6.58 22.10
N THR A 28 -7.48 -5.74 22.42
CA THR A 28 -8.88 -6.12 22.70
C THR A 28 -9.83 -4.92 22.48
N ALA A 29 -11.07 -5.18 22.05
CA ALA A 29 -12.13 -4.20 21.78
C ALA A 29 -13.38 -4.45 22.70
N GLU A 30 -14.65 -4.06 22.47
CA GLU A 30 -15.40 -3.50 21.32
C GLU A 30 -16.69 -2.79 21.82
N GLY A 31 -17.59 -2.30 20.94
CA GLY A 31 -18.95 -1.86 21.34
C GLY A 31 -19.90 -1.40 20.22
N ASP A 32 -20.98 -2.17 19.99
CA ASP A 32 -22.11 -2.06 19.02
C ASP A 32 -23.11 -0.87 19.23
N VAL A 33 -24.15 -0.54 18.42
CA VAL A 33 -24.63 -0.70 16.99
C VAL A 33 -25.95 0.13 16.85
N GLY A 34 -26.42 0.49 15.64
CA GLY A 34 -27.87 0.82 15.48
C GLY A 34 -28.44 1.35 14.13
N GLY A 35 -28.90 0.45 13.24
CA GLY A 35 -30.03 0.53 12.26
C GLY A 35 -30.21 1.72 11.26
N GLY A 36 -30.87 1.60 10.10
CA GLY A 36 -31.48 0.48 9.37
C GLY A 36 -32.50 0.94 8.29
N GLY A 37 -32.66 0.23 7.15
CA GLY A 37 -33.65 0.54 6.09
C GLY A 37 -33.60 -0.42 4.89
N THR A 38 -34.74 -0.84 4.33
CA THR A 38 -34.89 -2.15 3.64
C THR A 38 -35.48 -2.15 2.23
N THR A 39 -35.24 -3.24 1.47
CA THR A 39 -36.15 -3.76 0.43
C THR A 39 -36.28 -5.31 0.51
N GLY A 40 -37.51 -5.82 0.33
CA GLY A 40 -37.96 -7.21 0.05
C GLY A 40 -37.18 -8.44 0.58
N SER A 41 -37.84 -9.28 1.39
CA SER A 41 -37.36 -10.62 1.79
C SER A 41 -38.48 -11.67 1.83
N THR A 42 -38.12 -12.93 1.57
CA THR A 42 -38.95 -14.13 1.80
C THR A 42 -38.50 -14.86 3.07
N ALA A 43 -39.47 -15.29 3.89
CA ALA A 43 -39.21 -15.94 5.18
C ALA A 43 -39.85 -17.33 5.31
N GLY A 44 -39.08 -18.32 5.80
CA GLY A 44 -39.61 -19.55 6.39
C GLY A 44 -39.97 -20.70 5.43
N GLY A 45 -39.09 -21.08 4.50
CA GLY A 45 -39.33 -22.24 3.62
C GLY A 45 -38.06 -22.96 3.19
N SER A 46 -38.10 -24.29 3.07
CA SER A 46 -37.01 -25.07 2.49
C SER A 46 -37.09 -25.07 0.96
N THR A 47 -35.93 -24.95 0.30
CA THR A 47 -35.82 -24.95 -1.17
C THR A 47 -34.87 -26.05 -1.63
N THR A 48 -35.27 -26.75 -2.70
CA THR A 48 -34.51 -27.86 -3.28
C THR A 48 -34.48 -27.70 -4.80
N GLY A 49 -33.31 -27.39 -5.37
CA GLY A 49 -33.12 -27.28 -6.81
C GLY A 49 -33.77 -26.06 -7.47
N GLY A 50 -33.15 -24.88 -7.31
CA GLY A 50 -33.52 -23.69 -8.09
C GLY A 50 -32.59 -22.51 -7.84
N ASP A 51 -32.28 -21.74 -8.90
CA ASP A 51 -31.42 -20.56 -8.78
C ASP A 51 -32.20 -19.39 -8.19
N THR A 52 -31.66 -18.73 -7.17
CA THR A 52 -32.34 -17.63 -6.46
C THR A 52 -31.47 -16.38 -6.34
N GLY A 53 -32.04 -15.23 -6.71
CA GLY A 53 -31.50 -13.90 -6.44
C GLY A 53 -32.48 -13.13 -5.55
N GLY A 54 -32.08 -12.86 -4.31
CA GLY A 54 -32.90 -12.19 -3.29
C GLY A 54 -32.41 -12.51 -1.87
N SER A 55 -32.99 -11.86 -0.85
CA SER A 55 -32.61 -12.05 0.56
C SER A 55 -33.53 -13.03 1.28
N THR A 56 -32.96 -14.13 1.79
CA THR A 56 -33.67 -15.25 2.44
C THR A 56 -33.51 -15.21 3.96
N ALA A 57 -34.63 -15.21 4.69
CA ALA A 57 -34.63 -15.20 6.15
C ALA A 57 -35.24 -16.49 6.71
N GLY A 58 -34.39 -17.42 7.15
CA GLY A 58 -34.77 -18.72 7.73
C GLY A 58 -35.32 -19.76 6.73
N GLY A 59 -34.64 -20.91 6.65
CA GLY A 59 -35.02 -22.07 5.83
C GLY A 59 -33.80 -22.93 5.46
N ASP A 60 -34.01 -24.20 5.11
CA ASP A 60 -32.95 -25.09 4.62
C ASP A 60 -32.83 -25.07 3.10
N THR A 61 -31.61 -24.88 2.59
CA THR A 61 -31.26 -24.87 1.17
C THR A 61 -30.54 -26.16 0.79
N THR A 62 -31.03 -26.91 -0.19
CA THR A 62 -30.37 -28.14 -0.68
C THR A 62 -30.26 -28.14 -2.20
N GLY A 63 -29.08 -27.78 -2.72
CA GLY A 63 -28.77 -27.75 -4.16
C GLY A 63 -29.37 -26.56 -4.93
N GLY A 64 -28.50 -25.77 -5.57
CA GLY A 64 -28.83 -24.65 -6.45
C GLY A 64 -27.65 -23.68 -6.60
N ALA A 65 -27.76 -22.67 -7.47
CA ALA A 65 -26.84 -21.53 -7.50
C ALA A 65 -27.47 -20.29 -6.83
N THR A 66 -26.69 -19.61 -6.00
CA THR A 66 -27.07 -18.34 -5.36
C THR A 66 -26.08 -17.25 -5.75
N THR A 67 -26.60 -16.10 -6.20
CA THR A 67 -25.76 -15.00 -6.70
C THR A 67 -26.31 -13.66 -6.19
N GLY A 68 -25.55 -12.98 -5.32
CA GLY A 68 -25.81 -11.60 -4.91
C GLY A 68 -27.00 -11.38 -3.98
N GLY A 69 -27.09 -12.13 -2.87
CA GLY A 69 -28.14 -11.98 -1.85
C GLY A 69 -27.62 -11.93 -0.41
N SER A 70 -28.48 -11.57 0.55
CA SER A 70 -28.19 -11.69 1.98
C SER A 70 -29.03 -12.80 2.61
N THR A 71 -28.39 -13.70 3.36
CA THR A 71 -29.04 -14.80 4.07
C THR A 71 -28.86 -14.63 5.57
N THR A 72 -29.96 -14.71 6.32
CA THR A 72 -29.94 -14.58 7.77
C THR A 72 -30.65 -15.77 8.40
N GLY A 73 -29.90 -16.58 9.14
CA GLY A 73 -30.43 -17.56 10.06
C GLY A 73 -31.04 -16.84 11.26
N GLY A 74 -32.30 -17.15 11.57
CA GLY A 74 -32.88 -16.83 12.88
C GLY A 74 -32.47 -17.86 13.93
N ASP A 75 -32.92 -17.67 15.17
CA ASP A 75 -32.57 -18.46 16.38
C ASP A 75 -32.83 -19.99 16.32
N THR A 76 -33.25 -20.53 15.18
CA THR A 76 -33.48 -21.97 14.93
C THR A 76 -32.67 -22.56 13.77
N GLY A 77 -31.71 -21.82 13.18
CA GLY A 77 -30.70 -22.34 12.25
C GLY A 77 -31.22 -22.80 10.88
N GLY A 78 -30.76 -22.17 9.79
CA GLY A 78 -30.95 -22.69 8.44
C GLY A 78 -29.67 -23.37 7.95
N THR A 79 -29.78 -24.58 7.38
CA THR A 79 -28.64 -25.32 6.83
C THR A 79 -28.57 -25.19 5.31
N THR A 80 -27.37 -24.99 4.78
CA THR A 80 -27.11 -25.05 3.33
C THR A 80 -26.30 -26.29 2.99
N THR A 81 -26.89 -27.24 2.28
CA THR A 81 -26.27 -28.52 1.90
C THR A 81 -26.09 -28.61 0.38
N GLY A 82 -24.89 -28.31 -0.11
CA GLY A 82 -24.53 -28.37 -1.53
C GLY A 82 -25.10 -27.22 -2.38
N GLY A 83 -24.27 -26.67 -3.27
CA GLY A 83 -24.65 -25.59 -4.19
C GLY A 83 -23.43 -24.78 -4.65
N THR A 84 -23.68 -23.71 -5.41
CA THR A 84 -22.65 -22.72 -5.78
C THR A 84 -23.07 -21.31 -5.34
N THR A 85 -22.38 -20.74 -4.37
CA THR A 85 -22.64 -19.39 -3.84
C THR A 85 -21.63 -18.40 -4.43
N THR A 86 -22.08 -17.33 -5.08
CA THR A 86 -21.20 -16.30 -5.67
C THR A 86 -21.63 -14.90 -5.24
N GLY A 87 -20.93 -14.33 -4.26
CA GLY A 87 -21.21 -13.00 -3.71
C GLY A 87 -22.47 -12.93 -2.82
N GLY A 88 -22.34 -12.34 -1.64
CA GLY A 88 -23.46 -12.14 -0.71
C GLY A 88 -23.01 -11.88 0.72
N SER A 89 -23.96 -11.86 1.65
CA SER A 89 -23.69 -11.87 3.09
C SER A 89 -24.47 -12.97 3.81
N THR A 90 -23.78 -13.76 4.60
CA THR A 90 -24.29 -14.94 5.31
C THR A 90 -24.21 -14.67 6.81
N ALA A 91 -25.29 -14.84 7.57
CA ALA A 91 -25.24 -14.66 9.03
C ALA A 91 -26.01 -15.76 9.76
N GLY A 92 -25.32 -16.49 10.65
CA GLY A 92 -25.93 -17.42 11.62
C GLY A 92 -26.51 -18.73 11.05
N GLY A 93 -25.86 -19.36 10.06
CA GLY A 93 -26.33 -20.63 9.48
C GLY A 93 -25.20 -21.54 9.01
N ASP A 94 -25.37 -22.85 9.23
CA ASP A 94 -24.33 -23.85 8.94
C ASP A 94 -24.29 -24.23 7.46
N THR A 95 -23.09 -24.40 6.91
CA THR A 95 -22.85 -24.71 5.50
C THR A 95 -22.15 -26.05 5.37
N THR A 96 -22.75 -27.03 4.68
CA THR A 96 -22.18 -28.38 4.49
C THR A 96 -22.03 -28.73 3.00
N GLY A 97 -20.82 -28.57 2.48
CA GLY A 97 -20.50 -28.86 1.07
C GLY A 97 -21.03 -27.84 0.06
N GLY A 98 -20.28 -27.65 -1.04
CA GLY A 98 -20.58 -26.70 -2.11
C GLY A 98 -19.34 -25.94 -2.57
N THR A 99 -19.52 -24.92 -3.41
CA THR A 99 -18.46 -23.96 -3.76
C THR A 99 -18.91 -22.54 -3.44
N THR A 100 -18.12 -21.80 -2.66
CA THR A 100 -18.39 -20.40 -2.30
C THR A 100 -17.31 -19.49 -2.88
N THR A 101 -17.70 -18.47 -3.63
CA THR A 101 -16.78 -17.54 -4.32
C THR A 101 -17.16 -16.10 -3.98
N GLY A 102 -16.43 -15.49 -3.03
CA GLY A 102 -16.66 -14.12 -2.56
C GLY A 102 -17.91 -13.92 -1.70
N GLY A 103 -17.82 -13.01 -0.73
CA GLY A 103 -18.89 -12.65 0.20
C GLY A 103 -18.38 -12.45 1.64
N ASN A 104 -19.27 -12.05 2.55
CA ASN A 104 -18.98 -11.93 3.99
C ASN A 104 -19.86 -12.89 4.79
N SER A 105 -19.26 -13.77 5.60
CA SER A 105 -19.99 -14.64 6.54
C SER A 105 -19.75 -14.20 7.99
N THR A 106 -20.80 -14.21 8.81
CA THR A 106 -20.77 -13.81 10.23
C THR A 106 -21.53 -14.84 11.08
N GLY A 107 -20.80 -15.80 11.66
CA GLY A 107 -21.34 -16.89 12.47
C GLY A 107 -22.04 -18.01 11.69
N GLY A 108 -21.90 -19.25 12.19
CA GLY A 108 -22.34 -20.49 11.55
C GLY A 108 -21.13 -21.35 11.14
N ASP A 109 -21.23 -22.67 11.33
CA ASP A 109 -20.10 -23.58 11.08
C ASP A 109 -20.06 -24.02 9.60
N THR A 110 -18.86 -24.21 9.06
CA THR A 110 -18.64 -24.64 7.67
C THR A 110 -17.97 -26.01 7.61
N ALA A 111 -18.64 -27.01 7.04
CA ALA A 111 -18.18 -28.40 6.97
C ALA A 111 -18.04 -28.89 5.52
N GLY A 112 -16.82 -28.84 4.98
CA GLY A 112 -16.51 -29.31 3.62
C GLY A 112 -16.98 -28.38 2.49
N GLY A 113 -16.31 -28.47 1.34
CA GLY A 113 -16.57 -27.64 0.16
C GLY A 113 -15.29 -26.97 -0.37
N ALA A 114 -15.44 -26.07 -1.32
CA ALA A 114 -14.36 -25.20 -1.80
C ALA A 114 -14.74 -23.72 -1.61
N THR A 115 -13.89 -22.95 -0.93
CA THR A 115 -14.08 -21.52 -0.66
C THR A 115 -12.99 -20.73 -1.38
N THR A 116 -13.37 -19.65 -2.09
CA THR A 116 -12.44 -18.83 -2.87
C THR A 116 -12.75 -17.34 -2.67
N GLY A 117 -11.99 -16.67 -1.81
CA GLY A 117 -12.15 -15.25 -1.49
C GLY A 117 -13.38 -14.91 -0.64
N GLY A 118 -13.31 -13.78 0.06
CA GLY A 118 -14.33 -13.30 1.01
C GLY A 118 -13.77 -13.03 2.40
N SER A 119 -14.65 -12.71 3.35
CA SER A 119 -14.28 -12.59 4.76
C SER A 119 -15.24 -13.39 5.66
N THR A 120 -14.69 -14.09 6.65
CA THR A 120 -15.44 -14.92 7.59
C THR A 120 -15.16 -14.43 9.02
N THR A 121 -16.20 -14.14 9.78
CA THR A 121 -16.09 -13.60 11.14
C THR A 121 -16.89 -14.45 12.12
N GLY A 122 -16.21 -15.35 12.82
CA GLY A 122 -16.81 -16.32 13.75
C GLY A 122 -17.48 -17.52 13.07
N GLY A 123 -17.42 -18.68 13.75
CA GLY A 123 -17.83 -20.00 13.24
C GLY A 123 -16.61 -20.91 13.01
N ASP A 124 -16.74 -22.21 13.28
CA ASP A 124 -15.66 -23.18 13.05
C ASP A 124 -15.72 -23.73 11.61
N THR A 125 -14.56 -23.92 10.98
CA THR A 125 -14.44 -24.48 9.63
C THR A 125 -13.76 -25.85 9.68
N THR A 126 -14.42 -26.91 9.20
CA THR A 126 -13.94 -28.29 9.27
C THR A 126 -13.92 -28.96 7.89
N GLY A 127 -12.74 -29.09 7.30
CA GLY A 127 -12.53 -29.74 6.00
C GLY A 127 -12.93 -28.89 4.78
N GLY A 128 -12.28 -29.15 3.64
CA GLY A 128 -12.51 -28.44 2.37
C GLY A 128 -11.21 -27.91 1.75
N THR A 129 -11.33 -27.09 0.71
CA THR A 129 -10.20 -26.33 0.13
C THR A 129 -10.49 -24.84 0.19
N THR A 130 -9.64 -24.06 0.86
CA THR A 130 -9.79 -22.60 0.99
C THR A 130 -8.70 -21.87 0.21
N THR A 131 -9.08 -20.96 -0.70
CA THR A 131 -8.13 -20.20 -1.55
C THR A 131 -8.40 -18.70 -1.45
N GLY A 132 -7.62 -17.98 -0.63
CA GLY A 132 -7.76 -16.54 -0.41
C GLY A 132 -8.94 -16.12 0.46
N GLY A 133 -8.80 -14.99 1.16
CA GLY A 133 -9.80 -14.40 2.06
C GLY A 133 -9.23 -14.00 3.43
N SER A 134 -10.07 -13.47 4.31
CA SER A 134 -9.68 -13.10 5.69
C SER A 134 -10.64 -13.66 6.74
N THR A 135 -10.10 -14.48 7.65
CA THR A 135 -10.82 -15.16 8.73
C THR A 135 -10.54 -14.45 10.06
N THR A 136 -11.59 -14.00 10.76
CA THR A 136 -11.48 -13.30 12.06
C THR A 136 -12.31 -14.01 13.13
N GLY A 137 -11.65 -14.79 13.98
CA GLY A 137 -12.27 -15.64 15.00
C GLY A 137 -12.92 -16.92 14.44
N GLY A 138 -12.87 -18.00 15.23
CA GLY A 138 -13.22 -19.37 14.81
C GLY A 138 -12.00 -20.27 14.65
N SER A 139 -12.18 -21.59 14.64
CA SER A 139 -11.12 -22.59 14.48
C SER A 139 -11.19 -23.27 13.11
N THR A 140 -10.04 -23.52 12.48
CA THR A 140 -9.96 -24.24 11.20
C THR A 140 -9.38 -25.63 11.44
N THR A 141 -10.14 -26.69 11.18
CA THR A 141 -9.75 -28.09 11.47
C THR A 141 -9.81 -28.96 10.21
N GLY A 142 -8.67 -29.19 9.57
CA GLY A 142 -8.55 -30.00 8.36
C GLY A 142 -8.94 -29.26 7.07
N GLY A 143 -8.30 -29.65 5.96
CA GLY A 143 -8.47 -29.05 4.64
C GLY A 143 -7.17 -28.43 4.10
N ASP A 144 -7.11 -28.17 2.80
CA ASP A 144 -6.00 -27.46 2.17
C ASP A 144 -6.30 -25.95 2.17
N THR A 145 -5.36 -25.12 2.61
CA THR A 145 -5.51 -23.65 2.68
C THR A 145 -4.38 -22.98 1.90
N THR A 146 -4.72 -22.14 0.93
CA THR A 146 -3.76 -21.49 0.02
C THR A 146 -4.04 -20.00 -0.07
N GLY A 147 -3.27 -19.20 0.67
CA GLY A 147 -3.40 -17.74 0.75
C GLY A 147 -4.59 -17.27 1.60
N GLY A 148 -4.40 -16.15 2.29
CA GLY A 148 -5.39 -15.53 3.18
C GLY A 148 -4.84 -15.24 4.58
N THR A 149 -5.51 -14.38 5.34
CA THR A 149 -5.08 -13.98 6.70
C THR A 149 -6.02 -14.56 7.77
N THR A 150 -5.46 -15.11 8.85
CA THR A 150 -6.23 -15.69 9.98
C THR A 150 -5.91 -14.92 11.26
N THR A 151 -6.91 -14.27 11.85
CA THR A 151 -6.76 -13.46 13.07
C THR A 151 -7.62 -14.02 14.19
N GLY A 152 -6.99 -14.43 15.30
CA GLY A 152 -7.70 -14.86 16.52
C GLY A 152 -8.27 -16.28 16.53
N GLY A 153 -7.81 -17.16 15.63
CA GLY A 153 -8.23 -18.56 15.53
C GLY A 153 -7.06 -19.55 15.56
N THR A 154 -7.33 -20.83 15.84
CA THR A 154 -6.32 -21.91 15.74
C THR A 154 -6.57 -22.77 14.51
N THR A 155 -5.54 -22.94 13.68
CA THR A 155 -5.50 -23.89 12.56
C THR A 155 -4.94 -25.24 13.03
N THR A 156 -5.65 -26.35 12.81
CA THR A 156 -5.20 -27.68 13.26
C THR A 156 -5.52 -28.76 12.21
N GLY A 157 -4.48 -29.17 11.48
CA GLY A 157 -4.59 -30.19 10.42
C GLY A 157 -4.95 -29.59 9.06
N GLY A 158 -4.36 -30.18 8.01
CA GLY A 158 -4.03 -29.49 6.77
C GLY A 158 -2.52 -29.35 6.73
N ASP A 159 -1.87 -30.03 5.79
CA ASP A 159 -0.44 -29.84 5.55
C ASP A 159 -0.32 -28.54 4.75
N PRO A 160 0.27 -27.45 5.29
CA PRO A 160 0.59 -26.29 4.48
C PRO A 160 1.78 -26.72 3.62
N GLY A 161 1.45 -27.38 2.50
CA GLY A 161 2.38 -28.22 1.75
C GLY A 161 3.71 -27.51 1.56
N THR A 162 4.75 -28.08 2.19
CA THR A 162 6.07 -27.47 2.47
C THR A 162 6.29 -26.14 1.74
N PRO A 163 6.33 -24.98 2.45
CA PRO A 163 6.46 -23.67 1.83
C PRO A 163 7.55 -23.65 0.75
N PRO A 164 7.33 -22.97 -0.39
CA PRO A 164 8.27 -23.00 -1.51
C PRO A 164 9.70 -22.72 -1.01
N SER A 165 10.57 -23.71 -1.16
CA SER A 165 11.96 -23.63 -0.68
C SER A 165 12.78 -22.79 -1.65
N TYR A 166 12.58 -21.47 -1.60
CA TYR A 166 13.30 -20.50 -2.44
C TYR A 166 14.81 -20.59 -2.24
N ASP A 167 15.57 -20.56 -3.35
CA ASP A 167 17.02 -20.42 -3.34
C ASP A 167 17.44 -18.98 -3.66
N TRP A 168 17.58 -18.17 -2.61
CA TRP A 168 18.05 -16.79 -2.70
C TRP A 168 19.58 -16.64 -2.81
N SER A 169 20.32 -17.70 -3.18
CA SER A 169 21.77 -17.64 -3.36
C SER A 169 22.18 -16.73 -4.53
N ALA A 170 21.46 -16.80 -5.65
CA ALA A 170 21.69 -15.95 -6.82
C ALA A 170 21.47 -14.46 -6.51
N LEU A 171 20.28 -14.12 -5.98
CA LEU A 171 19.96 -12.77 -5.50
C LEU A 171 21.01 -12.25 -4.50
N GLY A 172 21.45 -13.11 -3.58
CA GLY A 172 22.49 -12.79 -2.61
C GLY A 172 23.85 -12.48 -3.24
N ALA A 173 24.27 -13.26 -4.23
CA ALA A 173 25.51 -13.05 -4.97
C ALA A 173 25.45 -11.77 -5.83
N THR A 174 24.28 -11.48 -6.42
CA THR A 174 24.00 -10.23 -7.16
C THR A 174 24.17 -9.02 -6.25
N LEU A 175 23.53 -8.99 -5.08
CA LEU A 175 23.61 -7.86 -4.14
C LEU A 175 25.03 -7.67 -3.58
N ASP A 176 25.72 -8.75 -3.19
CA ASP A 176 27.13 -8.70 -2.76
C ASP A 176 28.08 -8.29 -3.90
N GLY A 177 27.70 -8.58 -5.15
CA GLY A 177 28.43 -8.18 -6.35
C GLY A 177 28.72 -6.67 -6.36
N TYR A 178 27.71 -5.84 -6.10
CA TYR A 178 27.83 -4.38 -6.04
C TYR A 178 28.77 -3.86 -4.94
N VAL A 179 28.88 -4.59 -3.81
CA VAL A 179 29.84 -4.27 -2.74
C VAL A 179 31.25 -4.69 -3.16
N SER A 180 31.40 -5.91 -3.70
CA SER A 180 32.69 -6.48 -4.08
C SER A 180 33.35 -5.78 -5.27
N SER A 181 32.55 -5.18 -6.17
CA SER A 181 33.01 -4.34 -7.28
C SER A 181 33.36 -2.91 -6.87
N GLY A 182 32.99 -2.49 -5.65
CA GLY A 182 33.14 -1.12 -5.16
C GLY A 182 32.13 -0.12 -5.72
N GLN A 183 31.04 -0.56 -6.35
CA GLN A 183 29.95 0.32 -6.82
C GLN A 183 29.16 0.94 -5.66
N ILE A 184 29.08 0.26 -4.52
CA ILE A 184 28.49 0.76 -3.26
C ILE A 184 29.39 0.38 -2.06
N GLN A 185 29.28 1.13 -0.97
CA GLN A 185 29.98 0.81 0.29
C GLN A 185 29.22 -0.24 1.14
N GLY A 186 27.93 -0.41 0.89
CA GLY A 186 27.06 -1.36 1.56
C GLY A 186 25.60 -1.19 1.15
N TYR A 187 24.76 -2.14 1.56
CA TYR A 187 23.32 -2.14 1.35
C TYR A 187 22.57 -2.83 2.50
N SER A 188 21.30 -2.47 2.69
CA SER A 188 20.29 -3.28 3.38
C SER A 188 19.22 -3.70 2.37
N PHE A 189 18.70 -4.92 2.51
CA PHE A 189 17.72 -5.51 1.62
C PHE A 189 16.68 -6.31 2.41
N ALA A 190 15.42 -6.20 2.00
CA ALA A 190 14.35 -7.10 2.42
C ALA A 190 13.40 -7.40 1.26
N LEU A 191 12.78 -8.59 1.30
CA LEU A 191 11.79 -9.09 0.35
C LEU A 191 10.70 -9.84 1.11
N ASP A 192 9.46 -9.42 0.89
CA ASP A 192 8.25 -10.10 1.33
C ASP A 192 7.53 -10.71 0.11
N VAL A 193 7.07 -11.94 0.23
CA VAL A 193 6.30 -12.66 -0.80
C VAL A 193 5.03 -13.19 -0.13
N GLY A 194 3.86 -12.87 -0.69
CA GLY A 194 2.58 -13.32 -0.13
C GLY A 194 2.26 -12.80 1.29
N GLY A 195 2.93 -11.74 1.74
CA GLY A 195 2.80 -11.18 3.10
C GLY A 195 3.82 -11.72 4.12
N GLU A 196 4.74 -12.60 3.74
CA GLU A 196 5.80 -13.10 4.61
C GLU A 196 7.20 -12.66 4.16
N THR A 197 8.03 -12.24 5.11
CA THR A 197 9.45 -11.93 4.85
C THR A 197 10.27 -13.18 4.57
N VAL A 198 10.48 -13.47 3.29
CA VAL A 198 11.20 -14.66 2.82
C VAL A 198 12.71 -14.43 2.66
N TYR A 199 13.17 -13.18 2.58
CA TYR A 199 14.59 -12.87 2.51
C TYR A 199 14.94 -11.51 3.12
N THR A 200 16.03 -11.48 3.91
CA THR A 200 16.67 -10.23 4.34
C THR A 200 18.18 -10.37 4.20
N ARG A 201 18.87 -9.28 3.86
CA ARG A 201 20.32 -9.26 3.72
C ARG A 201 20.88 -7.88 4.04
N GLY A 202 22.10 -7.85 4.58
CA GLY A 202 22.91 -6.64 4.70
C GLY A 202 24.32 -6.95 4.23
N GLY A 203 24.96 -5.99 3.58
CA GLY A 203 26.30 -6.15 3.02
C GLY A 203 27.13 -4.88 3.14
N GLY A 204 28.45 -5.03 3.18
CA GLY A 204 29.38 -3.92 3.33
C GLY A 204 29.19 -3.19 4.68
N ASN A 205 29.03 -1.86 4.63
CA ASN A 205 28.87 -1.02 5.82
C ASN A 205 27.42 -0.82 6.31
N LEU A 206 26.41 -1.43 5.68
CA LEU A 206 25.02 -1.36 6.10
C LEU A 206 24.52 -2.74 6.60
N PRO A 207 24.12 -2.88 7.87
CA PRO A 207 23.47 -4.10 8.36
C PRO A 207 22.03 -4.21 7.82
N ALA A 208 21.46 -5.41 7.77
CA ALA A 208 20.12 -5.66 7.22
C ALA A 208 19.02 -4.78 7.85
N ASN A 209 19.16 -4.42 9.13
CA ASN A 209 18.23 -3.59 9.89
C ASN A 209 18.66 -2.10 9.98
N ALA A 210 19.48 -1.62 9.05
CA ALA A 210 19.89 -0.22 8.98
C ALA A 210 18.68 0.74 8.91
N ILE A 211 18.79 1.87 9.61
CA ILE A 211 17.84 2.98 9.54
C ILE A 211 18.55 4.13 8.81
N ILE A 212 18.02 4.58 7.68
CA ILE A 212 18.61 5.65 6.86
C ILE A 212 17.56 6.64 6.35
N PRO A 213 17.92 7.90 6.05
CA PRO A 213 17.08 8.77 5.24
C PRO A 213 16.96 8.23 3.81
N ILE A 214 15.74 8.16 3.28
CA ILE A 214 15.47 7.49 1.97
C ILE A 214 15.26 8.46 0.80
N ALA A 215 15.33 9.78 1.04
CA ALA A 215 15.06 10.82 0.05
C ALA A 215 13.69 10.61 -0.63
N SER A 216 13.61 10.78 -1.97
CA SER A 216 12.33 10.76 -2.71
C SER A 216 11.41 9.56 -2.48
N ALA A 217 11.93 8.41 -2.04
CA ALA A 217 11.15 7.25 -1.60
C ALA A 217 10.18 7.55 -0.43
N ALA A 218 10.22 8.76 0.13
CA ALA A 218 9.21 9.28 1.04
C ALA A 218 7.88 9.68 0.37
N LYS A 219 7.81 9.78 -0.97
CA LYS A 219 6.62 10.32 -1.65
C LYS A 219 5.45 9.35 -1.62
N ALA A 220 5.67 8.07 -1.88
CA ALA A 220 4.62 7.07 -1.74
C ALA A 220 4.02 7.05 -0.31
N PRO A 221 4.80 7.02 0.78
CA PRO A 221 4.31 7.22 2.14
C PRO A 221 3.53 8.52 2.36
N SER A 222 4.08 9.66 1.90
CA SER A 222 3.41 10.97 2.04
C SER A 222 2.08 11.01 1.30
N ALA A 223 2.03 10.44 0.09
CA ALA A 223 0.81 10.33 -0.70
C ALA A 223 -0.23 9.46 0.03
N ALA A 224 0.15 8.30 0.58
CA ALA A 224 -0.76 7.45 1.35
C ALA A 224 -1.39 8.16 2.55
N ILE A 225 -0.59 8.90 3.34
CA ILE A 225 -1.08 9.72 4.47
C ILE A 225 -2.12 10.74 3.98
N ILE A 226 -1.85 11.42 2.86
CA ILE A 226 -2.72 12.46 2.31
C ILE A 226 -3.99 11.86 1.69
N LEU A 227 -3.89 10.70 1.03
CA LEU A 227 -5.03 9.95 0.48
C LEU A 227 -5.92 9.38 1.59
N SER A 228 -5.39 9.04 2.77
CA SER A 228 -6.21 8.68 3.93
C SER A 228 -7.16 9.80 4.38
N LEU A 229 -6.78 11.07 4.15
CA LEU A 229 -7.65 12.22 4.40
C LEU A 229 -8.68 12.45 3.29
N VAL A 230 -8.46 11.88 2.09
CA VAL A 230 -9.46 11.80 1.03
C VAL A 230 -10.49 10.72 1.36
N ASP A 231 -10.06 9.57 1.91
CA ASP A 231 -10.95 8.51 2.39
C ASP A 231 -11.85 8.99 3.55
N ASP A 232 -11.33 9.83 4.45
CA ASP A 232 -12.11 10.51 5.50
C ASP A 232 -13.08 11.59 4.95
N GLY A 233 -12.97 11.98 3.68
CA GLY A 233 -13.72 13.09 3.08
C GLY A 233 -13.29 14.49 3.55
N LEU A 234 -12.11 14.63 4.18
CA LEU A 234 -11.52 15.91 4.57
C LEU A 234 -10.81 16.62 3.40
N LEU A 235 -10.39 15.84 2.40
CA LEU A 235 -9.84 16.30 1.13
C LEU A 235 -10.58 15.64 -0.04
N ASP A 236 -10.53 16.30 -1.18
CA ASP A 236 -10.96 15.78 -2.47
C ASP A 236 -9.86 16.03 -3.51
N LEU A 237 -9.62 15.05 -4.37
CA LEU A 237 -8.51 15.07 -5.32
C LEU A 237 -8.66 16.14 -6.41
N ASP A 238 -9.89 16.44 -6.83
CA ASP A 238 -10.17 17.29 -7.99
C ASP A 238 -10.68 18.70 -7.62
N THR A 239 -10.93 18.93 -6.33
CA THR A 239 -11.22 20.24 -5.76
C THR A 239 -9.95 21.10 -5.76
N PRO A 240 -10.01 22.34 -6.30
CA PRO A 240 -8.88 23.27 -6.24
C PRO A 240 -8.42 23.55 -4.81
N VAL A 241 -7.11 23.48 -4.56
CA VAL A 241 -6.55 23.55 -3.20
C VAL A 241 -6.83 24.88 -2.49
N ALA A 242 -7.06 25.94 -3.28
CA ALA A 242 -7.50 27.26 -2.83
C ALA A 242 -8.77 27.24 -1.95
N GLN A 243 -9.63 26.21 -2.06
CA GLN A 243 -10.87 26.13 -1.28
C GLN A 243 -10.65 25.70 0.18
N TYR A 244 -9.52 25.06 0.49
CA TYR A 244 -9.20 24.58 1.84
C TYR A 244 -8.34 25.58 2.64
N PHE A 245 -7.70 26.52 1.96
CA PHE A 245 -6.85 27.52 2.61
C PHE A 245 -7.69 28.60 3.30
N GLY A 246 -7.33 28.90 4.55
CA GLY A 246 -7.96 29.99 5.31
C GLY A 246 -7.55 31.38 4.78
N ALA A 247 -8.30 32.41 5.18
CA ALA A 247 -8.10 33.79 4.71
C ALA A 247 -6.74 34.44 5.06
N THR A 248 -5.89 33.76 5.83
CA THR A 248 -4.52 34.17 6.17
C THR A 248 -3.45 33.66 5.21
N PHE A 249 -3.78 32.68 4.36
CA PHE A 249 -2.86 32.11 3.37
C PHE A 249 -3.12 32.73 1.99
N ASP A 250 -2.13 33.43 1.45
CA ASP A 250 -2.27 34.13 0.17
C ASP A 250 -2.02 33.18 -1.00
N TRP A 251 -3.07 32.91 -1.79
CA TRP A 251 -3.03 32.00 -2.93
C TRP A 251 -3.15 32.76 -4.27
N PRO A 252 -2.06 32.84 -5.06
CA PRO A 252 -2.07 33.58 -6.32
C PRO A 252 -3.07 33.08 -7.36
N ALA A 253 -3.67 34.03 -8.09
CA ALA A 253 -4.75 33.75 -9.04
C ALA A 253 -4.34 32.88 -10.25
N ASP A 254 -3.06 32.87 -10.64
CA ASP A 254 -2.51 31.98 -11.66
C ASP A 254 -2.52 30.50 -11.23
N LYS A 255 -2.58 30.24 -9.92
CA LYS A 255 -2.58 28.93 -9.27
C LYS A 255 -3.99 28.47 -8.85
N ALA A 256 -5.02 29.27 -9.09
CA ALA A 256 -6.40 29.00 -8.66
C ALA A 256 -7.01 27.68 -9.19
N ALA A 257 -6.43 27.08 -10.24
CA ALA A 257 -6.87 25.82 -10.82
C ALA A 257 -6.09 24.57 -10.34
N ILE A 258 -5.07 24.73 -9.49
CA ILE A 258 -4.30 23.58 -8.97
C ILE A 258 -5.17 22.78 -8.00
N THR A 259 -5.29 21.47 -8.22
CA THR A 259 -6.00 20.52 -7.36
C THR A 259 -5.02 19.67 -6.55
N LEU A 260 -5.52 18.92 -5.56
CA LEU A 260 -4.68 17.99 -4.79
C LEU A 260 -4.08 16.89 -5.69
N ARG A 261 -4.85 16.36 -6.65
CA ARG A 261 -4.37 15.43 -7.69
C ARG A 261 -3.14 15.99 -8.39
N MET A 262 -3.19 17.26 -8.80
CA MET A 262 -2.11 17.94 -9.50
C MET A 262 -0.83 18.13 -8.66
N LEU A 263 -0.96 18.24 -7.34
CA LEU A 263 0.19 18.28 -6.42
C LEU A 263 0.85 16.91 -6.29
N LEU A 264 0.06 15.84 -6.16
CA LEU A 264 0.55 14.48 -5.90
C LEU A 264 1.08 13.78 -7.17
N ASN A 265 0.53 14.06 -8.36
CA ASN A 265 0.95 13.47 -9.64
C ASN A 265 1.95 14.33 -10.44
N HIS A 266 2.47 15.43 -9.86
CA HIS A 266 3.41 16.38 -10.49
C HIS A 266 2.91 17.12 -11.74
N THR A 267 1.62 17.47 -11.80
CA THR A 267 1.04 18.22 -12.94
C THR A 267 0.66 19.67 -12.60
N SER A 268 0.91 20.12 -11.37
CA SER A 268 0.58 21.47 -10.86
C SER A 268 1.30 22.64 -11.56
N GLY A 269 2.46 22.39 -12.17
CA GLY A 269 3.30 23.45 -12.77
C GLY A 269 4.25 24.16 -11.79
N LEU A 270 4.21 23.80 -10.50
CA LEU A 270 5.13 24.32 -9.47
C LEU A 270 6.60 23.94 -9.76
N PRO A 271 7.58 24.69 -9.20
CA PRO A 271 9.00 24.37 -9.35
C PRO A 271 9.38 23.03 -8.74
N PHE A 272 10.52 22.47 -9.16
CA PHE A 272 11.07 21.24 -8.56
C PHE A 272 11.35 21.42 -7.06
N SER A 273 11.89 22.59 -6.68
CA SER A 273 12.34 22.92 -5.34
C SER A 273 12.11 24.41 -5.03
N SER A 274 12.09 24.76 -3.74
CA SER A 274 12.16 26.13 -3.21
C SER A 274 13.18 26.16 -2.08
N PRO A 275 13.89 27.28 -1.82
CA PRO A 275 14.88 27.36 -0.74
C PRO A 275 14.38 26.87 0.63
N CYS A 276 13.11 27.13 0.96
CA CYS A 276 12.52 26.67 2.22
C CYS A 276 12.47 25.14 2.40
N LEU A 277 12.59 24.32 1.34
CA LEU A 277 12.52 22.85 1.45
C LEU A 277 13.70 22.22 2.20
N ASP A 278 14.78 22.98 2.36
CA ASP A 278 16.02 22.58 3.04
C ASP A 278 16.33 23.52 4.23
N ASP A 279 15.35 24.30 4.70
CA ASP A 279 15.46 25.23 5.84
C ASP A 279 14.70 24.72 7.07
N ASP A 280 15.45 24.28 8.09
CA ASP A 280 14.92 23.85 9.39
C ASP A 280 14.62 25.02 10.35
N SER A 281 14.85 26.28 9.96
CA SER A 281 14.56 27.46 10.77
C SER A 281 13.20 28.11 10.48
N THR A 282 12.48 27.61 9.48
CA THR A 282 11.13 28.04 9.09
C THR A 282 10.06 27.01 9.48
N THR A 283 8.79 27.31 9.22
CA THR A 283 7.67 26.39 9.43
C THR A 283 7.14 25.83 8.12
N LEU A 284 6.44 24.70 8.17
CA LEU A 284 5.74 24.11 7.02
C LEU A 284 4.76 25.11 6.37
N GLU A 285 4.08 25.94 7.18
CA GLU A 285 3.20 27.02 6.71
C GLU A 285 3.96 28.12 5.96
N ALA A 286 5.05 28.63 6.53
CA ALA A 286 5.86 29.67 5.90
C ALA A 286 6.52 29.16 4.61
N CYS A 287 6.96 27.90 4.58
CA CYS A 287 7.48 27.27 3.37
C CYS A 287 6.39 27.05 2.31
N ALA A 288 5.18 26.64 2.71
CA ALA A 288 4.04 26.56 1.80
C ALA A 288 3.67 27.92 1.20
N GLN A 289 3.74 29.00 1.98
CA GLN A 289 3.48 30.36 1.53
C GLN A 289 4.58 30.86 0.56
N GLU A 290 5.85 30.56 0.81
CA GLU A 290 6.95 30.81 -0.13
C GLU A 290 6.70 30.10 -1.46
N ILE A 291 6.34 28.81 -1.42
CA ILE A 291 6.06 28.01 -2.62
C ILE A 291 4.85 28.55 -3.38
N ALA A 292 3.79 28.97 -2.70
CA ALA A 292 2.62 29.59 -3.35
C ALA A 292 3.01 30.84 -4.16
N HIS A 293 4.02 31.60 -3.72
CA HIS A 293 4.53 32.80 -4.38
C HIS A 293 5.60 32.54 -5.45
N THR A 294 5.98 31.28 -5.71
CA THR A 294 6.89 30.94 -6.82
C THR A 294 6.24 31.07 -8.20
N ASP A 295 7.05 31.34 -9.22
CA ASP A 295 6.61 31.30 -10.62
C ASP A 295 6.29 29.86 -11.05
N LEU A 296 5.23 29.69 -11.85
CA LEU A 296 4.91 28.41 -12.49
C LEU A 296 5.81 28.14 -13.69
N ASN A 297 6.36 26.93 -13.78
CA ASN A 297 7.10 26.43 -14.96
C ASN A 297 6.18 26.25 -16.18
N PHE A 298 4.91 25.91 -15.94
CA PHE A 298 3.87 25.70 -16.95
C PHE A 298 2.49 25.85 -16.32
N ARG A 299 1.45 26.10 -17.14
CA ARG A 299 0.06 26.18 -16.65
C ARG A 299 -0.36 24.83 -16.01
N PRO A 300 -1.17 24.82 -14.93
CA PRO A 300 -1.60 23.57 -14.29
C PRO A 300 -2.23 22.58 -15.27
N GLY A 301 -1.90 21.30 -15.15
CA GLY A 301 -2.41 20.21 -15.98
C GLY A 301 -1.82 20.12 -17.39
N ALA A 302 -0.82 20.92 -17.77
CA ALA A 302 -0.30 20.91 -19.15
C ALA A 302 0.87 19.97 -19.42
N PHE A 303 1.64 19.62 -18.39
CA PHE A 303 2.82 18.76 -18.48
C PHE A 303 2.96 17.92 -17.21
N PHE A 304 3.71 16.83 -17.30
CA PHE A 304 4.30 16.19 -16.13
C PHE A 304 5.64 16.87 -15.79
N GLY A 305 5.80 17.39 -14.58
CA GLY A 305 7.03 18.05 -14.13
C GLY A 305 7.30 17.77 -12.65
N TYR A 306 8.13 16.76 -12.39
CA TYR A 306 8.40 16.24 -11.05
C TYR A 306 8.76 17.35 -10.05
N SER A 307 8.08 17.39 -8.90
CA SER A 307 8.16 18.48 -7.92
C SER A 307 8.21 17.99 -6.47
N GLY A 308 9.18 18.48 -5.70
CA GLY A 308 9.16 18.41 -4.24
C GLY A 308 8.28 19.50 -3.61
N ALA A 309 8.20 20.66 -4.24
CA ALA A 309 7.41 21.79 -3.76
C ALA A 309 5.90 21.51 -3.75
N GLY A 310 5.39 20.77 -4.75
CA GLY A 310 4.00 20.33 -4.78
C GLY A 310 3.62 19.43 -3.60
N TYR A 311 4.52 18.50 -3.23
CA TYR A 311 4.36 17.65 -2.05
C TYR A 311 4.40 18.44 -0.74
N GLN A 312 5.24 19.48 -0.64
CA GLN A 312 5.28 20.34 0.54
C GLN A 312 3.95 21.08 0.75
N LEU A 313 3.36 21.62 -0.33
CA LEU A 313 2.02 22.21 -0.28
C LEU A 313 0.93 21.19 0.07
N ALA A 314 1.00 19.96 -0.46
CA ALA A 314 0.04 18.90 -0.13
C ALA A 314 0.14 18.46 1.34
N GLY A 315 1.34 18.39 1.90
CA GLY A 315 1.56 18.12 3.32
C GLY A 315 1.08 19.26 4.22
N TYR A 316 1.34 20.53 3.85
CA TYR A 316 0.75 21.68 4.57
C TYR A 316 -0.78 21.62 4.55
N LEU A 317 -1.38 21.40 3.37
CA LEU A 317 -2.83 21.24 3.22
C LEU A 317 -3.39 20.13 4.14
N ALA A 318 -2.70 18.98 4.25
CA ALA A 318 -3.06 17.93 5.19
C ALA A 318 -3.03 18.39 6.66
N THR A 319 -2.06 19.21 7.06
CA THR A 319 -2.05 19.81 8.42
C THR A 319 -3.19 20.80 8.65
N VAL A 320 -3.56 21.59 7.63
CA VAL A 320 -4.66 22.57 7.70
C VAL A 320 -6.01 21.88 7.93
N VAL A 321 -6.35 20.86 7.14
CA VAL A 321 -7.68 20.22 7.22
C VAL A 321 -7.83 19.28 8.43
N SER A 322 -6.73 18.73 8.93
CA SER A 322 -6.74 17.84 10.10
C SER A 322 -6.58 18.59 11.43
N GLY A 323 -5.99 19.79 11.41
CA GLY A 323 -5.53 20.49 12.62
C GLY A 323 -4.37 19.81 13.34
N LYS A 324 -3.65 18.88 12.68
CA LYS A 324 -2.58 18.06 13.27
C LYS A 324 -1.23 18.36 12.61
N SER A 325 -0.14 18.13 13.35
CA SER A 325 1.21 18.21 12.78
C SER A 325 1.45 17.08 11.77
N TRP A 326 2.39 17.27 10.84
CA TRP A 326 2.76 16.21 9.90
C TRP A 326 3.26 14.94 10.62
N GLY A 327 4.07 15.09 11.68
CA GLY A 327 4.53 13.96 12.49
C GLY A 327 3.37 13.18 13.12
N THR A 328 2.36 13.89 13.65
CA THR A 328 1.14 13.28 14.18
C THR A 328 0.36 12.52 13.10
N LEU A 329 0.26 13.06 11.88
CA LEU A 329 -0.38 12.36 10.77
C LEU A 329 0.39 11.10 10.34
N VAL A 330 1.72 11.15 10.32
CA VAL A 330 2.58 9.98 10.06
C VAL A 330 2.33 8.88 11.09
N ASP A 331 2.31 9.25 12.38
CA ASP A 331 2.11 8.31 13.49
C ASP A 331 0.71 7.69 13.49
N GLU A 332 -0.33 8.50 13.29
CA GLU A 332 -1.73 8.05 13.33
C GLU A 332 -2.17 7.30 12.07
N ARG A 333 -1.72 7.72 10.88
CA ARG A 333 -2.22 7.19 9.59
C ARG A 333 -1.39 6.04 9.03
N LEU A 334 -0.11 5.92 9.40
CA LEU A 334 0.75 4.85 8.90
C LEU A 334 1.50 4.12 10.02
N ALA A 335 2.29 4.82 10.85
CA ALA A 335 3.26 4.13 11.68
C ALA A 335 2.62 3.29 12.79
N THR A 336 1.61 3.81 13.49
CA THR A 336 0.91 3.06 14.55
C THR A 336 0.06 1.91 13.99
N PRO A 337 -0.82 2.13 12.98
CA PRO A 337 -1.66 1.07 12.42
C PRO A 337 -0.87 -0.09 11.81
N LEU A 338 0.27 0.19 11.16
CA LEU A 338 1.14 -0.81 10.55
C LEU A 338 2.28 -1.29 11.48
N HIS A 339 2.27 -0.89 12.76
CA HIS A 339 3.28 -1.24 13.75
C HIS A 339 4.73 -1.00 13.27
N MET A 340 4.95 0.12 12.57
CA MET A 340 6.27 0.61 12.17
C MET A 340 6.90 1.40 13.32
N ARG A 341 8.15 1.08 13.67
CA ARG A 341 8.84 1.65 14.84
C ARG A 341 9.84 2.73 14.46
N TYR A 342 10.39 2.64 13.25
CA TYR A 342 11.40 3.52 12.71
C TYR A 342 10.87 4.08 11.40
N PHE A 343 9.96 5.04 11.51
CA PHE A 343 9.26 5.64 10.38
C PHE A 343 8.90 7.08 10.73
N SER A 344 9.82 8.02 10.47
CA SER A 344 9.68 9.41 10.92
C SER A 344 10.28 10.42 9.93
N TYR A 345 9.70 11.61 9.87
CA TYR A 345 10.22 12.76 9.10
C TYR A 345 11.10 13.69 9.96
N GLY A 346 11.52 13.24 11.14
CA GLY A 346 12.28 14.04 12.10
C GLY A 346 11.38 14.94 12.97
N THR A 347 12.00 15.92 13.62
CA THR A 347 11.36 16.83 14.58
C THR A 347 11.42 18.30 14.16
N SER A 348 11.59 18.56 12.85
CA SER A 348 11.57 19.91 12.28
C SER A 348 10.13 20.43 12.20
N ASP A 349 9.93 21.73 12.45
CA ASP A 349 8.63 22.40 12.22
C ASP A 349 8.32 22.58 10.71
N ASN A 350 9.30 22.28 9.85
CA ASN A 350 9.20 22.23 8.40
C ASN A 350 9.72 20.88 7.86
N PRO A 351 9.04 19.75 8.17
CA PRO A 351 9.49 18.44 7.70
C PRO A 351 9.40 18.38 6.17
N ARG A 352 10.44 17.84 5.53
CA ARG A 352 10.49 17.72 4.07
C ARG A 352 9.55 16.62 3.58
N ILE A 353 8.30 16.97 3.26
CA ILE A 353 7.24 16.03 2.88
C ILE A 353 7.67 15.13 1.71
N ALA A 354 8.38 15.70 0.74
CA ALA A 354 8.80 15.01 -0.48
C ALA A 354 10.05 14.12 -0.33
N GLY A 355 10.70 14.08 0.84
CA GLY A 355 12.00 13.40 0.98
C GLY A 355 12.66 13.29 2.35
N GLY A 356 11.96 13.62 3.44
CA GLY A 356 12.50 13.66 4.80
C GLY A 356 12.35 12.35 5.60
N LEU A 357 11.71 11.32 5.04
CA LEU A 357 11.48 10.06 5.74
C LEU A 357 12.81 9.34 6.06
N ILE A 358 12.93 8.94 7.32
CA ILE A 358 13.99 8.10 7.87
C ILE A 358 13.34 6.79 8.30
N THR A 359 13.84 5.66 7.78
CA THR A 359 13.24 4.34 8.00
C THR A 359 14.21 3.18 7.77
N CYS A 360 13.78 1.97 8.10
CA CYS A 360 14.47 0.71 7.80
C CYS A 360 13.66 -0.14 6.81
N ALA A 361 14.31 -1.14 6.20
CA ALA A 361 13.69 -2.01 5.20
C ALA A 361 12.44 -2.71 5.72
N ALA A 362 12.52 -3.32 6.91
CA ALA A 362 11.44 -4.10 7.52
C ALA A 362 10.20 -3.28 7.89
N ASP A 363 10.33 -1.97 8.14
CA ASP A 363 9.17 -1.11 8.36
C ASP A 363 8.59 -0.64 7.02
N TYR A 364 9.43 -0.28 6.03
CA TYR A 364 8.93 0.11 4.71
C TYR A 364 8.16 -1.02 4.01
N LEU A 365 8.55 -2.29 4.17
CA LEU A 365 7.81 -3.41 3.58
C LEU A 365 6.37 -3.56 4.09
N LYS A 366 6.10 -3.20 5.36
CA LYS A 366 4.71 -3.17 5.88
C LYS A 366 3.87 -2.12 5.16
N PHE A 367 4.48 -0.99 4.79
CA PHE A 367 3.84 0.07 4.02
C PHE A 367 3.59 -0.33 2.56
N THR A 368 4.46 -1.11 1.91
CA THR A 368 4.18 -1.62 0.56
C THR A 368 3.22 -2.81 0.57
N GLN A 369 3.30 -3.69 1.57
CA GLN A 369 2.38 -4.81 1.75
C GLN A 369 0.93 -4.35 1.94
N LEU A 370 0.70 -3.22 2.61
CA LEU A 370 -0.61 -2.55 2.68
C LEU A 370 -1.29 -2.44 1.29
N TYR A 371 -0.56 -2.05 0.24
CA TYR A 371 -1.13 -1.94 -1.10
C TYR A 371 -1.42 -3.32 -1.72
N LEU A 372 -0.55 -4.31 -1.49
CA LEU A 372 -0.80 -5.68 -1.93
C LEU A 372 -2.03 -6.27 -1.20
N ASP A 373 -2.28 -5.93 0.05
CA ASP A 373 -3.43 -6.41 0.81
C ASP A 373 -4.76 -5.70 0.42
N GLY A 374 -4.73 -4.82 -0.59
CA GLY A 374 -5.89 -4.09 -1.05
C GLY A 374 -6.14 -2.79 -0.27
N GLY A 375 -5.17 -2.30 0.48
CA GLY A 375 -5.32 -1.24 1.46
C GLY A 375 -5.63 -1.81 2.85
N GLY A 376 -6.49 -1.15 3.61
CA GLY A 376 -6.91 -1.60 4.94
C GLY A 376 -6.75 -0.48 5.98
N ALA A 377 -5.87 -0.68 6.95
CA ALA A 377 -5.78 0.16 8.16
C ALA A 377 -5.31 1.62 7.95
N ALA A 378 -5.03 2.03 6.70
CA ALA A 378 -4.44 3.33 6.37
C ALA A 378 -4.93 3.95 5.06
N VAL A 379 -5.23 3.16 4.03
CA VAL A 379 -5.79 3.62 2.75
C VAL A 379 -6.90 2.68 2.30
N SER A 380 -7.94 3.19 1.66
CA SER A 380 -9.05 2.38 1.17
C SER A 380 -8.69 1.59 -0.09
N ALA A 381 -9.46 0.53 -0.37
CA ALA A 381 -9.36 -0.21 -1.62
C ALA A 381 -9.56 0.65 -2.87
N ALA A 382 -10.31 1.76 -2.75
CA ALA A 382 -10.47 2.72 -3.84
C ALA A 382 -9.16 3.47 -4.13
N GLN A 383 -8.41 3.92 -3.11
CA GLN A 383 -7.10 4.54 -3.32
C GLN A 383 -6.07 3.51 -3.79
N THR A 384 -6.11 2.28 -3.25
CA THR A 384 -5.23 1.18 -3.68
C THR A 384 -5.43 0.81 -5.15
N ALA A 385 -6.67 0.86 -5.66
CA ALA A 385 -6.94 0.75 -7.10
C ALA A 385 -6.43 1.98 -7.86
N LEU A 386 -6.70 3.19 -7.36
CA LEU A 386 -6.36 4.44 -8.04
C LEU A 386 -4.85 4.67 -8.20
N VAL A 387 -4.01 4.19 -7.26
CA VAL A 387 -2.54 4.29 -7.37
C VAL A 387 -1.93 3.39 -8.44
N GLN A 388 -2.67 2.38 -8.91
CA GLN A 388 -2.22 1.48 -9.98
C GLN A 388 -2.36 2.12 -11.37
N ASP A 389 -3.24 3.11 -11.52
CA ASP A 389 -3.43 3.86 -12.76
C ASP A 389 -2.41 4.99 -12.94
N ASP A 390 -1.99 5.23 -14.18
CA ASP A 390 -1.14 6.37 -14.56
C ASP A 390 -1.90 7.69 -14.50
N GLN A 391 -1.80 8.38 -13.36
CA GLN A 391 -2.44 9.66 -13.10
C GLN A 391 -1.82 10.82 -13.91
N ALA A 392 -0.75 10.58 -14.67
CA ALA A 392 -0.12 11.54 -15.57
C ALA A 392 -0.24 11.15 -17.07
N ALA A 393 -1.04 10.12 -17.38
CA ALA A 393 -1.15 9.54 -18.72
C ALA A 393 -1.40 10.57 -19.84
N GLY A 394 -0.62 10.43 -20.92
CA GLY A 394 -0.77 11.26 -22.13
C GLY A 394 -0.22 12.69 -22.03
N LEU A 395 0.30 13.11 -20.87
CA LEU A 395 0.92 14.43 -20.73
C LEU A 395 2.36 14.46 -21.27
N PRO A 396 2.78 15.55 -21.94
CA PRO A 396 4.18 15.75 -22.28
C PRO A 396 5.03 15.93 -21.02
N VAL A 397 6.21 15.29 -20.99
CA VAL A 397 7.15 15.42 -19.87
C VAL A 397 7.94 16.73 -19.99
N TYR A 398 7.78 17.61 -19.01
CA TYR A 398 8.64 18.78 -18.78
C TYR A 398 9.93 18.37 -18.06
N TYR A 399 9.81 17.56 -17.00
CA TYR A 399 10.95 17.07 -16.22
C TYR A 399 10.62 15.78 -15.45
N LYS A 400 11.53 14.80 -15.49
CA LYS A 400 11.58 13.67 -14.56
C LYS A 400 13.02 13.37 -14.10
N PRO A 401 13.23 12.95 -12.84
CA PRO A 401 14.56 12.65 -12.30
C PRO A 401 15.04 11.23 -12.65
N VAL A 402 14.14 10.29 -12.94
CA VAL A 402 14.51 8.91 -13.32
C VAL A 402 15.02 8.87 -14.77
N PRO A 403 16.12 8.15 -15.07
CA PRO A 403 16.65 8.06 -16.42
C PRO A 403 15.66 7.37 -17.36
N ALA A 404 15.68 7.71 -18.64
CA ALA A 404 14.77 7.10 -19.63
C ALA A 404 14.97 5.57 -19.76
N SER A 405 16.17 5.07 -19.45
CA SER A 405 16.50 3.63 -19.41
C SER A 405 15.98 2.89 -18.17
N SER A 406 15.31 3.57 -17.23
CA SER A 406 14.75 2.94 -16.03
C SER A 406 13.49 2.11 -16.28
N GLY A 407 12.84 2.24 -17.45
CA GLY A 407 11.53 1.64 -17.74
C GLY A 407 10.37 2.17 -16.86
N LEU A 408 10.64 3.13 -15.97
CA LEU A 408 9.64 3.84 -15.16
C LEU A 408 9.03 4.96 -16.00
N ASN A 409 7.86 4.69 -16.59
CA ASN A 409 7.26 5.51 -17.64
C ASN A 409 5.98 6.23 -17.22
N GLY A 410 5.11 5.58 -16.44
CA GLY A 410 3.91 6.20 -15.85
C GLY A 410 4.18 6.78 -14.45
N TYR A 411 3.26 7.62 -13.95
CA TYR A 411 3.34 8.13 -12.58
C TYR A 411 1.96 8.32 -11.95
N SER A 412 1.83 7.90 -10.70
CA SER A 412 0.61 7.99 -9.91
C SER A 412 0.80 8.90 -8.69
N PHE A 413 0.26 8.55 -7.52
CA PHE A 413 0.48 9.30 -6.29
C PHE A 413 1.68 8.74 -5.53
N GLY A 414 2.84 9.32 -5.78
CA GLY A 414 4.12 8.94 -5.17
C GLY A 414 4.84 7.85 -5.97
N TRP A 415 4.08 6.88 -6.48
CA TRP A 415 4.57 5.75 -7.27
C TRP A 415 4.89 6.10 -8.73
N TRP A 416 6.07 5.65 -9.19
CA TRP A 416 6.31 5.41 -10.61
C TRP A 416 5.72 4.07 -11.02
N ILE A 417 5.23 3.98 -12.25
CA ILE A 417 4.70 2.75 -12.84
C ILE A 417 5.73 2.21 -13.82
N ALA A 418 6.17 0.97 -13.60
CA ALA A 418 7.02 0.22 -14.49
C ALA A 418 6.26 -0.20 -15.74
N ASP A 419 6.87 0.00 -16.91
CA ASP A 419 6.35 -0.45 -18.20
C ASP A 419 6.68 -1.95 -18.41
N PRO A 420 5.69 -2.86 -18.47
CA PRO A 420 5.94 -4.30 -18.65
C PRO A 420 6.71 -4.63 -19.95
N GLY A 421 6.65 -3.76 -20.97
CA GLY A 421 7.42 -3.90 -22.19
C GLY A 421 8.93 -3.66 -22.02
N ASN A 422 9.32 -2.92 -20.97
CA ASN A 422 10.71 -2.72 -20.58
C ASN A 422 11.13 -3.65 -19.41
N HIS A 423 10.16 -4.14 -18.64
CA HIS A 423 10.34 -4.94 -17.42
C HIS A 423 9.61 -6.30 -17.50
N PRO A 424 10.05 -7.22 -18.38
CA PRO A 424 9.38 -8.51 -18.57
C PRO A 424 9.45 -9.40 -17.32
N GLY A 425 8.54 -10.38 -17.24
CA GLY A 425 8.46 -11.37 -16.16
C GLY A 425 7.31 -11.17 -15.17
N SER A 426 6.51 -10.12 -15.34
CA SER A 426 5.26 -9.86 -14.63
C SER A 426 4.27 -9.18 -15.58
N ALA A 427 2.97 -9.42 -15.41
CA ALA A 427 1.93 -8.67 -16.11
C ALA A 427 1.73 -7.26 -15.52
N GLY A 428 2.13 -7.07 -14.26
CA GLY A 428 2.00 -5.83 -13.51
C GLY A 428 0.56 -5.50 -13.10
N PRO A 429 0.31 -4.26 -12.63
CA PRO A 429 1.28 -3.17 -12.51
C PRO A 429 2.37 -3.47 -11.46
N GLU A 430 3.58 -3.01 -11.74
CA GLU A 430 4.66 -2.94 -10.77
C GLU A 430 4.96 -1.47 -10.47
N LEU A 431 4.98 -1.12 -9.19
CA LEU A 431 5.14 0.23 -8.69
C LEU A 431 6.48 0.39 -7.97
N GLY A 432 7.17 1.52 -8.15
CA GLY A 432 8.41 1.83 -7.43
C GLY A 432 8.58 3.31 -7.11
N ASP A 433 9.37 3.66 -6.08
CA ASP A 433 9.63 5.05 -5.68
C ASP A 433 11.14 5.29 -5.39
N PRO A 434 12.01 5.34 -6.43
CA PRO A 434 13.45 5.49 -6.24
C PRO A 434 13.85 6.86 -5.66
N GLY A 435 14.65 6.80 -4.58
CA GLY A 435 15.24 7.91 -3.86
C GLY A 435 16.58 8.40 -4.43
N LEU A 436 16.92 9.66 -4.16
CA LEU A 436 18.17 10.31 -4.60
C LEU A 436 19.43 9.53 -4.20
N PHE A 437 19.42 8.94 -3.01
CA PHE A 437 20.55 8.17 -2.47
C PHE A 437 20.59 6.73 -2.98
N GLY A 438 19.67 6.34 -3.88
CA GLY A 438 19.57 4.99 -4.43
C GLY A 438 18.69 4.02 -3.65
N THR A 439 18.02 4.46 -2.58
CA THR A 439 16.95 3.67 -1.97
C THR A 439 15.88 3.38 -3.02
N THR A 440 15.54 2.11 -3.24
CA THR A 440 14.55 1.71 -4.26
C THR A 440 13.62 0.67 -3.66
N PRO A 441 12.42 1.08 -3.19
CA PRO A 441 11.32 0.18 -2.88
C PRO A 441 10.48 -0.08 -4.13
N TRP A 442 9.91 -1.29 -4.21
CA TRP A 442 8.92 -1.63 -5.22
C TRP A 442 7.94 -2.72 -4.75
N LEU A 443 6.79 -2.81 -5.42
CA LEU A 443 5.81 -3.88 -5.26
C LEU A 443 5.22 -4.30 -6.60
N ASP A 444 4.83 -5.56 -6.71
CA ASP A 444 4.26 -6.16 -7.91
C ASP A 444 2.89 -6.78 -7.58
N PHE A 445 1.83 -6.27 -8.21
CA PHE A 445 0.45 -6.71 -7.94
C PHE A 445 0.12 -8.08 -8.55
N ASP A 446 0.76 -8.46 -9.66
CA ASP A 446 0.57 -9.73 -10.36
C ASP A 446 1.30 -10.86 -9.63
N GLN A 447 2.58 -10.63 -9.31
CA GLN A 447 3.45 -11.61 -8.65
C GLN A 447 3.38 -11.56 -7.11
N ARG A 448 2.56 -10.66 -6.54
CA ARG A 448 2.21 -10.61 -5.09
C ARG A 448 3.43 -10.51 -4.15
N TYR A 449 4.43 -9.73 -4.53
CA TYR A 449 5.64 -9.54 -3.73
C TYR A 449 6.03 -8.05 -3.62
N THR A 450 6.81 -7.73 -2.58
CA THR A 450 7.41 -6.40 -2.42
C THR A 450 8.82 -6.49 -1.87
N ALA A 451 9.69 -5.59 -2.30
CA ALA A 451 11.08 -5.55 -1.85
C ALA A 451 11.59 -4.11 -1.74
N ILE A 452 12.67 -3.94 -1.01
CA ILE A 452 13.37 -2.66 -0.87
C ILE A 452 14.88 -2.85 -0.81
N ILE A 453 15.58 -2.02 -1.58
CA ILE A 453 17.03 -1.82 -1.49
C ILE A 453 17.28 -0.50 -0.76
N LEU A 454 18.05 -0.53 0.31
CA LEU A 454 18.54 0.64 1.04
C LEU A 454 20.05 0.80 0.81
N ILE A 455 20.46 1.88 0.15
CA ILE A 455 21.87 2.22 -0.11
C ILE A 455 22.12 3.71 0.09
N THR A 456 23.40 4.08 0.23
CA THR A 456 23.88 5.46 0.23
C THR A 456 24.81 5.69 -0.98
N SER A 457 24.23 5.78 -2.17
CA SER A 457 24.91 6.00 -3.45
C SER A 457 24.10 6.97 -4.32
N SER A 458 23.57 6.52 -5.46
CA SER A 458 22.79 7.33 -6.42
C SER A 458 21.54 6.61 -6.89
N THR A 459 20.53 7.37 -7.35
CA THR A 459 19.31 6.86 -7.99
C THR A 459 19.62 5.84 -9.09
N ASP A 460 20.60 6.12 -9.97
CA ASP A 460 20.98 5.23 -11.07
C ASP A 460 21.52 3.88 -10.55
N THR A 461 22.30 3.90 -9.46
CA THR A 461 22.78 2.67 -8.80
C THR A 461 21.64 1.89 -8.17
N GLY A 462 20.68 2.58 -7.52
CA GLY A 462 19.49 1.97 -6.94
C GLY A 462 18.61 1.28 -7.98
N ILE A 463 18.37 1.94 -9.11
CA ILE A 463 17.61 1.39 -10.24
C ILE A 463 18.34 0.20 -10.88
N ALA A 464 19.67 0.25 -11.02
CA ALA A 464 20.45 -0.88 -11.53
C ALA A 464 20.35 -2.11 -10.60
N MET A 465 20.53 -1.91 -9.30
CA MET A 465 20.36 -2.98 -8.29
C MET A 465 18.94 -3.53 -8.26
N TRP A 466 17.92 -2.68 -8.40
CA TRP A 466 16.51 -3.10 -8.50
C TRP A 466 16.30 -4.00 -9.71
N ASN A 467 16.74 -3.60 -10.90
CA ASN A 467 16.60 -4.40 -12.13
C ASN A 467 17.27 -5.79 -12.00
N ASP A 468 18.48 -5.84 -11.44
CA ASP A 468 19.19 -7.11 -11.21
C ASP A 468 18.51 -7.98 -10.15
N ALA A 469 18.11 -7.41 -9.01
CA ALA A 469 17.43 -8.12 -7.94
C ALA A 469 16.07 -8.64 -8.38
N ARG A 470 15.28 -7.81 -9.08
CA ARG A 470 13.98 -8.15 -9.66
C ARG A 470 14.07 -9.36 -10.58
N ARG A 471 15.06 -9.40 -11.48
CA ARG A 471 15.30 -10.55 -12.36
C ARG A 471 15.48 -11.84 -11.54
N ASP A 472 16.31 -11.79 -10.50
CA ASP A 472 16.63 -12.95 -9.68
C ASP A 472 15.45 -13.39 -8.80
N ILE A 473 14.59 -12.44 -8.38
CA ILE A 473 13.34 -12.71 -7.67
C ILE A 473 12.33 -13.39 -8.58
N LEU A 474 12.04 -12.81 -9.75
CA LEU A 474 11.08 -13.37 -10.70
C LEU A 474 11.52 -14.75 -11.20
N ALA A 475 12.83 -15.02 -11.31
CA ALA A 475 13.34 -16.35 -11.61
C ALA A 475 12.98 -17.40 -10.54
N GLN A 476 12.82 -17.01 -9.27
CA GLN A 476 12.33 -17.90 -8.20
C GLN A 476 10.80 -17.99 -8.17
N LEU A 477 10.09 -16.87 -8.36
CA LEU A 477 8.61 -16.82 -8.27
C LEU A 477 7.91 -17.46 -9.48
N THR A 478 8.53 -17.42 -10.67
CA THR A 478 7.95 -17.94 -11.93
C THR A 478 8.51 -19.30 -12.34
N SER A 479 9.36 -19.92 -11.52
CA SER A 479 9.83 -21.29 -11.75
C SER A 479 8.71 -22.31 -11.45
N PRO A 480 8.47 -23.29 -12.34
CA PRO A 480 7.35 -24.25 -12.25
C PRO A 480 7.58 -25.42 -11.28
#